data_AF-V9CZQ2-F1
#
_entry.id   AF-V9CZQ2-F1
#
_cell.length_a   1.000
_cell.length_b   1.000
_cell.length_c   1.000
_cell.angle_alpha   90.00
_cell.angle_beta   90.00
_cell.angle_gamma   90.00
#
_symmetry.space_group_name_H-M   'P 1'
#
loop_
_entity.id
_entity.type
_entity.pdbx_description
1 polymer ?
#
loop_
_entity_poly.entity_id
_entity_poly.type
_entity_poly.pdbx_seq_one_letter_code
_entity_poly.pdbx_strand_id
1 'polypeptide(L)' 'MEAKQLKEFMKTYSNLVQRCFDDCVNDFTTKSLVSREEGCVMRCVDKFLKGSERLGARFQEQNAAIMQSGQLPGR' A
#
# COMPACT_ATOMS: atom_id res chain seq x y z
N MET A 1 -3.31 21.63 -6.39
CA MET A 1 -2.42 20.46 -6.23
C MET A 1 -2.69 19.73 -4.92
N GLU A 2 -2.89 20.44 -3.80
CA GLU A 2 -3.15 19.86 -2.47
C GLU A 2 -4.42 18.99 -2.40
N ALA A 3 -5.55 19.46 -2.96
CA ALA A 3 -6.79 18.67 -2.98
C ALA A 3 -6.65 17.33 -3.73
N LYS A 4 -5.77 17.28 -4.74
CA LYS A 4 -5.49 16.05 -5.50
C LYS A 4 -4.67 15.08 -4.66
N GLN A 5 -3.65 15.56 -3.94
CA GLN A 5 -2.86 14.74 -3.03
C GLN A 5 -3.70 14.18 -1.88
N LEU A 6 -4.59 15.00 -1.29
CA LEU A 6 -5.48 14.54 -0.24
C LEU A 6 -6.43 13.44 -0.74
N LYS A 7 -7.01 13.62 -1.94
CA LYS A 7 -7.87 12.61 -2.56
C LYS A 7 -7.12 11.29 -2.81
N GLU A 8 -5.89 11.38 -3.27
CA GLU A 8 -5.05 10.22 -3.55
C GLU A 8 -4.62 9.50 -2.26
N PHE A 9 -4.30 10.26 -1.21
CA PHE A 9 -4.06 9.73 0.13
C PHE A 9 -5.28 8.98 0.67
N MET A 10 -6.48 9.55 0.57
CA MET A 10 -7.70 8.90 1.04
C MET A 10 -8.00 7.61 0.27
N LYS A 11 -7.72 7.57 -1.03
CA LYS A 11 -7.84 6.33 -1.83
C LYS A 11 -6.87 5.25 -1.34
N THR A 12 -5.62 5.61 -1.08
CA THR A 12 -4.61 4.69 -0.55
C THR A 12 -5.00 4.18 0.84
N TYR A 13 -5.49 5.07 1.71
CA TYR A 13 -5.99 4.72 3.02
C TYR A 13 -7.13 3.69 2.95
N SER A 14 -8.17 3.94 2.16
CA SER A 14 -9.30 3.01 2.02
C SER A 14 -8.86 1.65 1.47
N ASN A 15 -7.96 1.62 0.49
CA ASN A 15 -7.42 0.38 -0.05
C ASN A 15 -6.61 -0.41 0.99
N LEU A 16 -5.81 0.30 1.81
CA LEU A 16 -5.03 -0.32 2.88
C LEU A 16 -5.94 -0.92 3.96
N VAL A 17 -6.97 -0.19 4.36
CA VAL A 17 -7.95 -0.66 5.34
C VAL A 17 -8.64 -1.93 4.84
N GLN A 18 -9.14 -1.93 3.60
CA GLN A 18 -9.77 -3.12 3.01
C GLN A 18 -8.82 -4.31 2.97
N ARG A 19 -7.60 -4.11 2.46
CA ARG A 19 -6.60 -5.18 2.39
C ARG A 19 -6.29 -5.80 3.74
N CYS A 20 -6.02 -4.97 4.77
CA CYS A 20 -5.70 -5.50 6.08
C CYS A 20 -6.90 -6.13 6.77
N PHE A 21 -8.13 -5.68 6.47
CA PHE A 21 -9.34 -6.36 6.92
C PHE A 21 -9.43 -7.75 6.29
N ASP A 22 -9.32 -7.86 4.96
CA ASP A 22 -9.42 -9.14 4.23
C ASP A 22 -8.33 -10.15 4.64
N ASP A 23 -7.10 -9.66 4.90
CA ASP A 23 -5.96 -10.51 5.25
C ASP A 23 -5.95 -10.93 6.73
N CYS A 24 -6.44 -10.09 7.65
CA CYS A 24 -6.25 -10.28 9.10
C CYS A 24 -7.51 -10.56 9.91
N VAL A 25 -8.69 -10.14 9.44
CA VAL A 25 -9.96 -10.31 10.18
C VAL A 25 -10.70 -11.51 9.62
N ASN A 26 -10.59 -12.63 10.33
CA ASN A 26 -11.11 -13.91 9.87
C ASN A 26 -11.92 -14.65 10.94
N ASP A 27 -12.01 -14.10 12.14
CA ASP A 27 -12.88 -14.61 13.20
C ASP A 27 -14.07 -13.67 13.39
N PHE A 28 -15.28 -14.18 13.13
CA PHE A 28 -16.52 -13.42 13.23
C PHE A 28 -17.39 -13.88 14.42
N THR A 29 -16.78 -14.51 15.43
CA THR A 29 -17.50 -14.94 16.64
C THR A 29 -17.70 -13.81 17.66
N THR A 30 -16.94 -12.72 17.57
CA THR A 30 -17.03 -11.54 18.45
C THR A 30 -17.23 -10.25 17.66
N LYS A 31 -17.79 -9.23 18.33
CA LYS A 31 -17.96 -7.89 17.73
C LYS A 31 -16.69 -7.05 17.76
N SER A 32 -15.74 -7.43 18.60
CA SER A 32 -14.45 -6.77 18.78
C SER A 32 -13.36 -7.65 18.19
N LEU A 33 -12.29 -7.02 17.71
CA LEU A 33 -11.10 -7.74 17.26
C LEU A 33 -10.47 -8.49 18.42
N VAL A 34 -10.00 -9.70 18.17
CA VAL A 34 -9.19 -10.44 19.14
C VAL A 34 -7.72 -10.01 19.02
N SER A 35 -6.94 -10.19 20.09
CA SER A 35 -5.53 -9.73 20.14
C SER A 35 -4.66 -10.23 18.98
N ARG A 36 -4.99 -11.40 18.41
CA ARG A 36 -4.31 -11.94 17.22
C ARG A 36 -4.57 -11.07 15.98
N GLU A 37 -5.82 -10.68 15.77
CA GLU A 37 -6.23 -9.85 14.62
C GLU A 37 -5.67 -8.43 14.77
N GLU A 38 -5.72 -7.85 15.97
CA GLU A 38 -5.10 -6.55 16.27
C GLU A 38 -3.59 -6.56 15.92
N GLY A 39 -2.87 -7.58 16.38
CA GLY A 39 -1.45 -7.75 16.07
C GLY A 39 -1.18 -7.95 14.58
N CYS A 40 -2.07 -8.65 13.87
CA CYS A 40 -1.98 -8.84 12.42
C CYS A 40 -2.19 -7.52 11.67
N VAL A 41 -3.24 -6.76 12.00
CA VAL A 41 -3.56 -5.47 11.35
C VAL A 41 -2.40 -4.49 11.50
N MET A 42 -1.82 -4.37 12.69
CA MET A 42 -0.66 -3.50 12.93
C MET A 42 0.54 -3.88 12.06
N ARG A 43 0.84 -5.17 11.93
CA ARG A 43 1.92 -5.67 11.05
C ARG A 43 1.59 -5.49 9.57
N CYS A 44 0.33 -5.67 9.18
CA CYS A 44 -0.14 -5.51 7.81
C CYS A 44 0.10 -4.07 7.34
N VAL A 45 -0.32 -3.08 8.14
CA VAL A 45 -0.12 -1.66 7.85
C VAL A 45 1.37 -1.32 7.72
N ASP A 46 2.18 -1.71 8.71
CA ASP A 46 3.63 -1.44 8.70
C ASP A 46 4.32 -2.07 7.47
N LYS A 47 3.99 -3.34 7.18
CA LYS A 47 4.51 -4.06 6.02
C LYS A 47 4.11 -3.40 4.71
N PHE A 48 2.87 -2.95 4.58
CA PHE A 48 2.39 -2.30 3.37
C PHE A 48 3.08 -0.96 3.12
N LEU A 49 3.22 -0.12 4.16
CA LEU A 49 3.87 1.19 4.04
C LEU A 49 5.35 1.05 3.67
N LYS A 50 6.10 0.23 4.42
CA LYS A 50 7.51 -0.07 4.12
C LYS A 50 7.68 -0.72 2.75
N GLY A 51 6.76 -1.61 2.36
CA GLY A 51 6.75 -2.24 1.06
C GLY A 51 6.51 -1.23 -0.07
N SER A 52 5.56 -0.31 0.12
CA SER A 52 5.24 0.74 -0.85
C SER A 52 6.39 1.72 -1.03
N GLU A 53 7.06 2.12 0.05
CA GLU A 53 8.27 2.96 0.00
C GLU A 53 9.40 2.27 -0.77
N ARG A 54 9.69 1.00 -0.45
CA ARG A 54 10.73 0.22 -1.13
C ARG A 54 10.42 0.04 -2.61
N LEU A 55 9.18 -0.30 -2.96
CA LEU A 55 8.75 -0.42 -4.36
C LEU A 55 8.84 0.92 -5.08
N GLY A 56 8.46 2.02 -4.43
CA GLY A 56 8.58 3.37 -4.96
C GLY A 56 10.02 3.73 -5.31
N ALA A 57 10.98 3.45 -4.42
CA ALA A 57 12.39 3.67 -4.68
C ALA A 57 12.91 2.87 -5.90
N ARG A 58 12.57 1.57 -5.97
CA ARG A 58 12.96 0.73 -7.13
C ARG A 58 12.29 1.19 -8.42
N PHE A 59 11.03 1.62 -8.36
CA PHE A 59 10.32 2.14 -9.53
C PHE A 59 10.99 3.41 -10.07
N GLN A 60 11.41 4.33 -9.21
CA GLN A 60 12.15 5.53 -9.62
C GLN A 60 13.48 5.18 -10.29
N GLU A 61 14.24 4.23 -9.74
CA GLU A 61 15.49 3.74 -10.34
C GLU A 61 15.25 3.17 -11.76
N GLN A 62 14.23 2.32 -11.92
CA GLN A 62 13.90 1.70 -13.22
C GLN A 62 13.39 2.73 -14.23
N ASN A 63 12.55 3.66 -13.79
CA ASN A 63 12.03 4.72 -14.65
C ASN A 63 13.16 5.63 -15.17
N ALA A 64 14.14 5.96 -14.33
CA ALA A 64 15.33 6.71 -14.75
C ALA A 64 16.19 5.92 -15.75
N ALA A 65 16.36 4.62 -15.55
CA ALA A 65 17.09 3.75 -16.48
C ALA A 65 16.41 3.66 -17.86
N ILE A 66 15.08 3.54 -17.89
CA ILE A 66 14.28 3.53 -19.13
C ILE A 66 14.38 4.87 -19.89
N MET A 67 14.36 6.00 -19.18
CA MET A 67 14.55 7.31 -19.80
C MET A 67 15.96 7.47 -20.40
N GLN A 68 16.98 6.88 -19.78
CA GLN A 68 18.37 6.94 -20.27
C GLN A 68 18.64 5.98 -21.44
N SER A 69 17.95 4.84 -21.51
CA SER A 69 18.13 3.86 -22.59
C SER A 69 17.41 4.23 -23.89
N GLY A 70 16.67 5.35 -23.94
CA GLY A 70 15.98 5.83 -25.14
C GLY A 70 14.83 4.94 -25.63
N GLN A 71 14.47 3.88 -24.89
CA GLN A 71 13.41 2.95 -25.26
C GLN A 71 12.11 3.41 -24.61
N LEU A 72 11.46 4.38 -25.25
CA LEU A 72 10.06 4.72 -24.97
C LEU A 72 9.19 3.48 -25.23
N PRO A 73 8.36 3.02 -24.27
CA PRO A 73 7.33 2.02 -24.56
C PRO A 73 6.24 2.72 -25.38
N GLY A 74 6.41 2.72 -26.70
CA GLY A 74 5.48 3.41 -27.61
C GLY A 74 5.97 3.63 -29.04
N ARG A 75 7.07 3.01 -29.47
CA ARG A 75 7.43 2.98 -30.89
C ARG A 75 7.97 1.62 -31.29
#